data_AF-A0A258H898-F1
#
_entry.id   AF-A0A258H898-F1
#
_cell.length_a   1.000
_cell.length_b   1.000
_cell.length_c   1.000
_cell.angle_alpha   90.00
_cell.angle_beta   90.00
_cell.angle_gamma   90.00
#
_symmetry.space_group_name_H-M   'P 1'
#
loop_
_entity.id
_entity.type
_entity.pdbx_description
1 polymer ?
#
loop_
_entity_poly.entity_id
_entity_poly.type
_entity_poly.pdbx_seq_one_letter_code
_entity_poly.pdbx_strand_id
1 'polypeptide(L)'
;MDITVVHHPFGVAEVTVGGRLNMVTAARMREAIEQAVDANHPNVAVDLSQVVFLDSSGLGALVAGLKAVRASGGDLRLVRPAEQAQLVLELTNMGSVLQSFDSVGAAFPHA
;
A
#
# COMPACT_ATOMS: atom_id res chain seq x y z
N MET A 1 12.45 -0.68 -9.99
CA MET A 1 11.19 -0.67 -9.21
C MET A 1 10.24 0.12 -10.05
N ASP A 2 9.20 -0.56 -10.49
CA ASP A 2 8.12 0.05 -11.25
C ASP A 2 7.01 0.34 -10.24
N ILE A 3 6.62 1.61 -10.17
CA ILE A 3 5.44 2.04 -9.43
C ILE A 3 4.44 2.50 -10.47
N THR A 4 3.26 1.92 -10.43
CA THR A 4 2.15 2.36 -11.27
C THR A 4 0.99 2.75 -10.38
N VAL A 5 0.29 3.81 -10.77
CA VAL A 5 -0.89 4.30 -10.08
C VAL A 5 -2.07 4.18 -11.03
N VAL A 6 -3.13 3.51 -10.57
CA VAL A 6 -4.40 3.38 -11.27
C VAL A 6 -5.49 3.97 -10.39
N HIS A 7 -6.33 4.83 -10.95
CA HIS A 7 -7.46 5.40 -10.24
C HIS A 7 -8.71 4.57 -10.51
N HIS A 8 -9.36 4.13 -9.44
CA HIS A 8 -10.61 3.39 -9.45
C HIS A 8 -11.78 4.31 -9.15
N PRO A 9 -13.02 3.90 -9.46
CA PRO A 9 -14.23 4.61 -9.04
C PRO A 9 -14.29 4.86 -7.52
N PHE A 10 -15.17 5.78 -7.12
CA PHE A 10 -15.44 6.14 -5.73
C PHE A 10 -14.21 6.52 -4.88
N GLY A 11 -13.17 7.07 -5.53
CA GLY A 11 -12.05 7.70 -4.83
C GLY A 11 -11.02 6.73 -4.25
N VAL A 12 -10.84 5.57 -4.88
CA VAL A 12 -9.73 4.66 -4.55
C VAL A 12 -8.60 4.79 -5.55
N ALA A 13 -7.37 4.96 -5.08
CA ALA A 13 -6.16 4.84 -5.90
C ALA A 13 -5.45 3.51 -5.59
N GLU A 14 -5.11 2.76 -6.62
CA GLU A 14 -4.29 1.56 -6.52
C GLU A 14 -2.85 1.89 -6.90
N VAL A 15 -1.93 1.68 -5.96
CA VAL A 15 -0.49 1.87 -6.12
C VAL A 15 0.17 0.49 -6.16
N THR A 16 0.51 0.03 -7.35
CA THR A 16 1.23 -1.24 -7.53
C THR A 16 2.72 -1.03 -7.36
N VAL A 17 3.33 -1.89 -6.54
CA VAL A 17 4.75 -1.83 -6.23
C VAL A 17 5.46 -3.09 -6.75
N GLY A 18 6.33 -2.92 -7.73
CA GLY A 18 7.13 -4.00 -8.31
C GLY A 18 8.55 -4.10 -7.75
N GLY A 19 8.98 -5.32 -7.42
CA GLY A 19 10.35 -5.64 -7.05
C GLY A 19 10.59 -5.60 -5.54
N ARG A 20 11.54 -4.79 -5.09
CA ARG A 20 11.96 -4.74 -3.67
C ARG A 20 11.36 -3.52 -2.99
N LEU A 21 10.81 -3.68 -1.79
CA LEU A 21 10.39 -2.62 -0.90
C LEU A 21 11.44 -2.43 0.22
N ASN A 22 12.40 -1.56 -0.04
CA ASN A 22 13.47 -1.14 0.86
C ASN A 22 13.49 0.40 1.03
N MET A 23 14.51 0.93 1.72
CA MET A 23 14.68 2.36 1.98
C MET A 23 14.63 3.25 0.72
N VAL A 24 15.21 2.81 -0.41
CA VAL A 24 15.26 3.61 -1.65
C VAL A 24 13.89 3.68 -2.31
N THR A 25 13.20 2.55 -2.36
CA THR A 25 11.89 2.40 -3.01
C THR A 25 10.74 2.92 -2.17
N ALA A 26 10.90 2.89 -0.84
CA ALA A 26 9.96 3.42 0.13
C ALA A 26 9.63 4.90 -0.11
N ALA A 27 10.63 5.71 -0.45
CA ALA A 27 10.44 7.14 -0.70
C ALA A 27 9.52 7.38 -1.91
N ARG A 28 9.74 6.65 -3.02
CA ARG A 28 8.94 6.77 -4.24
C ARG A 28 7.50 6.29 -4.04
N MET A 29 7.31 5.20 -3.28
CA MET A 29 5.97 4.73 -2.92
C MET A 29 5.22 5.78 -2.11
N ARG A 30 5.89 6.42 -1.14
CA ARG A 30 5.28 7.49 -0.34
C ARG A 30 4.87 8.68 -1.21
N GLU A 31 5.73 9.12 -2.13
CA GLU A 31 5.39 10.19 -3.08
C GLU A 31 4.16 9.84 -3.94
N ALA A 32 4.06 8.59 -4.41
CA ALA A 32 2.89 8.14 -5.17
C ALA A 32 1.60 8.12 -4.33
N ILE A 33 1.69 7.72 -3.06
CA ILE A 33 0.56 7.75 -2.12
C ILE A 33 0.11 9.19 -1.85
N GLU A 34 1.06 10.11 -1.60
CA GLU A 34 0.77 11.53 -1.36
C GLU A 34 0.07 12.16 -2.58
N GLN A 35 0.58 11.91 -3.79
CA GLN A 35 -0.04 12.39 -5.03
C GLN A 35 -1.46 11.85 -5.25
N ALA A 36 -1.72 10.58 -4.89
CA ALA A 36 -3.04 9.99 -4.99
C ALA A 36 -4.05 10.66 -4.03
N VAL A 37 -3.62 10.89 -2.78
CA VAL A 37 -4.43 11.58 -1.77
C VAL A 37 -4.79 13.00 -2.22
N ASP A 38 -3.82 13.75 -2.74
CA ASP A 38 -4.01 15.12 -3.23
C ASP A 38 -4.97 15.18 -4.44
N ALA A 39 -5.06 14.10 -5.21
CA ALA A 39 -6.00 13.96 -6.34
C ALA A 39 -7.44 13.61 -5.92
N ASN A 40 -7.82 13.85 -4.66
CA ASN A 40 -9.14 13.57 -4.09
C ASN A 40 -9.53 12.07 -4.11
N HIS A 41 -8.53 11.19 -4.04
CA HIS A 41 -8.70 9.75 -3.79
C HIS A 41 -8.29 9.45 -2.35
N PRO A 42 -9.19 9.60 -1.37
CA PRO A 42 -8.86 9.45 0.05
C PRO A 42 -8.45 8.02 0.39
N ASN A 43 -8.84 7.02 -0.39
CA ASN A 43 -8.57 5.62 -0.14
C ASN A 43 -7.44 5.10 -1.03
N VAL A 44 -6.49 4.38 -0.45
CA VAL A 44 -5.32 3.86 -1.17
C VAL A 44 -5.20 2.34 -0.99
N ALA A 45 -5.20 1.61 -2.10
CA ALA A 45 -4.85 0.20 -2.15
C ALA A 45 -3.39 0.05 -2.59
N VAL A 46 -2.52 -0.48 -1.74
CA VAL A 46 -1.13 -0.79 -2.11
C VAL A 46 -1.06 -2.23 -2.59
N ASP A 47 -0.84 -2.43 -3.88
CA ASP A 47 -0.74 -3.76 -4.48
C ASP A 47 0.69 -4.29 -4.36
N LEU A 48 0.81 -5.38 -3.60
CA LEU A 48 2.05 -6.04 -3.26
C LEU A 48 2.27 -7.34 -4.06
N SER A 49 1.48 -7.58 -5.11
CA SER A 49 1.54 -8.81 -5.92
C SER A 49 2.87 -9.03 -6.62
N GLN A 50 3.61 -7.94 -6.88
CA GLN A 50 4.90 -7.96 -7.53
C GLN A 50 6.07 -7.69 -6.56
N VAL A 51 5.81 -7.65 -5.25
CA VAL A 51 6.86 -7.45 -4.24
C VAL A 51 7.53 -8.79 -3.92
N VAL A 52 8.82 -8.88 -4.24
CA VAL A 52 9.65 -10.07 -4.01
C VAL A 52 10.60 -9.92 -2.82
N PHE A 53 10.70 -8.71 -2.27
CA PHE A 53 11.50 -8.44 -1.07
C PHE A 53 10.87 -7.30 -0.25
N LEU A 54 10.82 -7.45 1.06
CA LEU A 54 10.30 -6.46 2.01
C LEU A 54 11.19 -6.46 3.26
N ASP A 55 11.76 -5.31 3.62
CA ASP A 55 12.54 -5.13 4.85
C ASP A 55 11.86 -4.17 5.83
N SER A 56 12.54 -3.87 6.95
CA SER A 56 12.05 -2.96 7.98
C SER A 56 11.81 -1.53 7.48
N SER A 57 12.59 -1.07 6.50
CA SER A 57 12.40 0.26 5.91
C SER A 57 11.16 0.29 5.03
N GLY A 58 10.92 -0.78 4.26
CA GLY A 58 9.69 -0.95 3.50
C GLY A 58 8.45 -0.99 4.40
N LEU A 59 8.48 -1.79 5.48
CA LEU A 59 7.40 -1.81 6.47
C LEU A 59 7.16 -0.44 7.10
N GLY A 60 8.22 0.24 7.53
CA GLY A 60 8.13 1.59 8.09
C GLY A 60 7.50 2.59 7.13
N ALA A 61 7.78 2.46 5.83
CA ALA A 61 7.18 3.28 4.79
C ALA A 61 5.69 3.01 4.59
N LEU A 62 5.26 1.74 4.62
CA LEU A 62 3.84 1.37 4.57
C LEU A 62 3.08 1.95 5.77
N VAL A 63 3.65 1.85 6.97
CA VAL A 63 3.06 2.41 8.20
C VAL A 63 3.01 3.95 8.14
N ALA A 64 4.04 4.59 7.62
CA ALA A 64 4.05 6.05 7.43
C ALA A 64 2.98 6.50 6.41
N GLY A 65 2.86 5.78 5.29
CA GLY A 65 1.81 6.02 4.29
C GLY A 65 0.42 5.86 4.88
N LEU A 66 0.18 4.80 5.66
CA LEU A 66 -1.09 4.59 6.36
C LEU A 66 -1.47 5.77 7.25
N LYS A 67 -0.50 6.31 8.01
CA LYS A 67 -0.72 7.48 8.86
C LYS A 67 -1.07 8.72 8.05
N ALA A 68 -0.37 8.96 6.93
CA ALA A 68 -0.62 10.10 6.06
C ALA A 68 -2.02 10.06 5.45
N VAL A 69 -2.42 8.90 4.89
CA VAL A 69 -3.75 8.71 4.29
C VAL A 69 -4.87 8.83 5.33
N ARG A 70 -4.65 8.32 6.56
CA ARG A 70 -5.63 8.50 7.64
C ARG A 70 -5.74 9.94 8.11
N ALA A 71 -4.63 10.70 8.09
CA ALA A 71 -4.65 12.12 8.44
C ALA A 71 -5.44 12.97 7.44
N SER A 72 -5.56 12.54 6.18
CA SER A 72 -6.43 13.16 5.17
C SER A 72 -7.88 12.65 5.17
N GLY A 73 -8.23 11.76 6.11
CA GLY A 73 -9.61 11.28 6.30
C GLY A 73 -9.99 10.03 5.51
N GLY A 74 -9.04 9.33 4.89
CA GLY A 74 -9.27 8.04 4.25
C GLY A 74 -8.55 6.88 4.92
N ASP A 75 -8.26 5.82 4.16
CA ASP A 75 -7.60 4.62 4.67
C ASP A 75 -6.63 4.01 3.65
N LEU A 76 -5.58 3.35 4.14
CA LEU A 76 -4.63 2.60 3.31
C LEU A 76 -4.75 1.10 3.62
N ARG A 77 -4.93 0.29 2.59
CA ARG A 77 -5.04 -1.16 2.70
C ARG A 77 -4.06 -1.83 1.75
N LEU A 78 -3.52 -2.97 2.16
CA LEU A 78 -2.65 -3.79 1.31
C LEU A 78 -3.53 -4.73 0.48
N VAL A 79 -3.17 -4.95 -0.78
CA VAL A 79 -3.87 -5.92 -1.64
C VAL A 79 -2.88 -6.88 -2.29
N ARG A 80 -3.33 -8.13 -2.47
CA ARG A 80 -2.57 -9.21 -3.13
C ARG A 80 -1.12 -9.35 -2.64
N PRO A 81 -0.84 -9.40 -1.33
CA PRO A 81 0.53 -9.61 -0.88
C PRO A 81 1.05 -10.96 -1.39
N ALA A 82 2.19 -10.94 -2.08
CA ALA A 82 2.91 -12.16 -2.43
C ALA A 82 3.41 -12.87 -1.16
N GLU A 83 3.70 -14.17 -1.25
CA GLU A 83 4.11 -15.04 -0.12
C GLU A 83 5.20 -14.41 0.76
N GLN A 84 6.23 -13.84 0.15
CA GLN A 84 7.34 -13.22 0.87
C GLN A 84 6.91 -11.95 1.65
N ALA A 85 5.97 -11.16 1.12
CA ALA A 85 5.41 -10.01 1.81
C ALA A 85 4.44 -10.45 2.93
N GLN A 86 3.63 -11.49 2.69
CA GLN A 86 2.74 -12.08 3.71
C GLN A 86 3.54 -12.57 4.92
N LEU A 87 4.61 -13.36 4.68
CA LEU A 87 5.47 -13.88 5.74
C LEU A 87 6.05 -12.76 6.60
N VAL A 88 6.51 -11.67 5.98
CA VAL A 88 7.05 -10.52 6.73
C VAL A 88 5.97 -9.82 7.56
N LEU A 89 4.76 -9.64 7.03
CA LEU A 89 3.64 -9.05 7.78
C LEU A 89 3.23 -9.91 8.98
N GLU A 90 3.23 -11.24 8.82
CA GLU A 90 2.90 -12.19 9.89
C GLU A 90 3.98 -12.23 10.97
N LEU A 91 5.25 -12.40 10.59
CA LEU A 91 6.37 -12.46 11.53
C LEU A 91 6.55 -11.17 12.35
N THR A 92 6.12 -10.03 11.79
CA THR A 92 6.19 -8.72 12.46
C THR A 92 4.89 -8.33 13.17
N ASN A 93 3.89 -9.22 13.18
CA ASN A 93 2.55 -8.98 13.74
C ASN A 93 1.87 -7.71 13.17
N MET A 94 2.21 -7.34 11.93
CA MET A 94 1.73 -6.14 11.27
C MET A 94 0.34 -6.28 10.69
N GLY A 95 -0.24 -7.48 10.63
CA GLY A 95 -1.60 -7.69 10.10
C GLY A 95 -2.70 -6.93 10.85
N SER A 96 -2.47 -6.56 12.13
CA SER A 96 -3.38 -5.72 12.91
C SER A 96 -3.30 -4.22 12.57
N VAL A 97 -2.18 -3.78 11.99
CA VAL A 97 -1.89 -2.39 11.64
C VAL A 97 -2.14 -2.15 10.16
N LEU A 98 -1.60 -3.04 9.33
CA LEU A 98 -1.67 -3.06 7.87
C LEU A 98 -2.59 -4.20 7.45
N GLN A 99 -3.87 -3.87 7.27
CA GLN A 99 -4.85 -4.85 6.81
C GLN A 99 -4.57 -5.24 5.35
N SER A 100 -4.54 -6.54 5.08
CA SER A 100 -4.34 -7.10 3.74
C SER A 100 -5.59 -7.81 3.22
N PHE A 101 -5.80 -7.74 1.91
CA PHE A 101 -6.95 -8.31 1.21
C PHE A 101 -6.52 -8.95 -0.11
N ASP A 102 -7.38 -9.80 -0.69
CA ASP A 102 -7.09 -10.47 -1.96
C ASP A 102 -7.27 -9.56 -3.19
N SER A 103 -7.96 -8.42 -3.06
CA SER A 103 -8.20 -7.48 -4.17
C SER A 103 -8.59 -6.09 -3.68
N VAL A 104 -8.55 -5.11 -4.59
CA VAL A 104 -9.05 -3.74 -4.34
C VAL A 104 -10.53 -3.76 -3.94
N GLY A 105 -11.37 -4.54 -4.63
CA GLY A 105 -12.80 -4.63 -4.31
C GLY A 105 -13.06 -5.26 -2.93
N ALA A 106 -12.26 -6.24 -2.52
CA ALA A 106 -12.36 -6.78 -1.15
C ALA A 106 -11.88 -5.77 -0.10
N ALA A 107 -10.84 -5.00 -0.42
CA ALA A 107 -10.33 -3.95 0.45
C ALA A 107 -11.29 -2.77 0.55
N PHE A 108 -12.02 -2.41 -0.51
CA PHE A 108 -12.96 -1.30 -0.53
C PHE A 108 -14.27 -1.74 -1.22
N PRO A 109 -15.18 -2.41 -0.49
CA PRO A 109 -16.40 -3.03 -1.08
C PRO A 109 -17.43 -2.06 -1.65
N HIS A 110 -17.21 -0.75 -1.47
CA HIS A 110 -18.07 0.32 -1.96
C HIS A 110 -17.34 1.22 -2.95
N ALA A 111 -16.20 0.75 -3.47
CA ALA A 111 -15.43 1.36 -4.54
C ALA A 111 -15.58 0.62 -5.88
#